data_AF-A0AAV2DSG5-F1
#
_entry.id   AF-A0AAV2DSG5-F1
#
_cell.length_a   1.000
_cell.length_b   1.000
_cell.length_c   1.000
_cell.angle_alpha   90.00
_cell.angle_beta   90.00
_cell.angle_gamma   90.00
#
_symmetry.space_group_name_H-M   'P 1'
#
loop_
_entity.id
_entity.type
_entity.pdbx_description
1 polymer ?
#
loop_
_entity_poly.entity_id
_entity_poly.type
_entity_poly.pdbx_seq_one_letter_code
_entity_poly.pdbx_strand_id
1 'polypeptide(L)'
;MATGVQIAGIDDPMVVELLVLREAMLWCQGLGLTDVRFEGDAKVIIDKLNRGDHGDNRMGAVLEEIANWLHVLPRFSIRFVGRHSNKVAHLVARKALSLYPAMSRSFDFHTWLSSRV
;
A
#
# COMPACT_ATOMS: atom_id res chain seq x y z
N MET A 1 -18.49 12.50 12.27
CA MET A 1 -18.48 11.04 12.04
C MET A 1 -18.18 10.83 10.56
N ALA A 2 -17.01 10.29 10.21
CA ALA A 2 -16.60 10.13 8.80
C ALA A 2 -16.76 8.66 8.41
N THR A 3 -17.75 8.37 7.58
CA THR A 3 -17.99 7.07 6.96
C THR A 3 -16.99 6.88 5.82
N GLY A 4 -16.08 5.91 5.97
CA GLY A 4 -15.12 5.51 4.94
C GLY A 4 -15.84 4.87 3.77
N VAL A 5 -15.56 5.35 2.55
CA VAL A 5 -16.05 4.76 1.31
C VAL A 5 -15.29 3.45 1.05
N GLN A 6 -16.03 2.35 0.88
CA GLN A 6 -15.49 1.06 0.46
C GLN A 6 -15.13 1.12 -1.03
N ILE A 7 -13.86 0.83 -1.34
CA ILE A 7 -13.44 0.55 -2.72
C ILE A 7 -13.89 -0.87 -3.00
N ALA A 8 -14.79 -1.04 -3.97
CA ALA A 8 -15.44 -2.33 -4.26
C ALA A 8 -14.38 -3.42 -4.50
N GLY A 9 -14.32 -4.39 -3.59
CA GLY A 9 -13.48 -5.60 -3.68
C GLY A 9 -12.50 -5.83 -2.53
N ILE A 10 -12.10 -4.78 -1.79
CA ILE A 10 -11.22 -4.91 -0.62
C ILE A 10 -11.75 -4.02 0.50
N ASP A 11 -12.55 -4.61 1.37
CA ASP A 11 -13.17 -3.95 2.53
C ASP A 11 -12.33 -4.06 3.81
N ASP A 12 -11.29 -4.91 3.82
CA ASP A 12 -10.38 -5.07 4.95
C ASP A 12 -9.23 -4.05 4.89
N PRO A 13 -9.17 -3.07 5.83
CA PRO A 13 -8.09 -2.10 5.91
C PRO A 13 -6.71 -2.74 5.99
N MET A 14 -6.60 -3.94 6.59
CA MET A 14 -5.35 -4.67 6.71
C MET A 14 -4.82 -5.13 5.34
N VAL A 15 -5.72 -5.60 4.47
CA VAL A 15 -5.35 -6.02 3.12
C VAL A 15 -4.90 -4.81 2.31
N VAL A 16 -5.58 -3.67 2.45
CA VAL A 16 -5.18 -2.42 1.80
C VAL A 16 -3.79 -1.98 2.25
N GLU A 17 -3.53 -1.95 3.57
CA GLU A 17 -2.22 -1.56 4.11
C GLU A 17 -1.09 -2.49 3.63
N LEU A 18 -1.37 -3.79 3.53
CA LEU A 18 -0.42 -4.78 3.01
C LEU A 18 -0.09 -4.54 1.53
N LEU A 19 -1.10 -4.30 0.71
CA LEU A 19 -0.92 -4.04 -0.72
C LEU A 19 -0.20 -2.71 -0.97
N VAL A 20 -0.50 -1.68 -0.19
CA VAL A 20 0.20 -0.39 -0.26
C VAL A 20 1.69 -0.57 0.06
N LEU A 21 2.02 -1.37 1.08
CA LEU A 21 3.42 -1.69 1.41
C LEU A 21 4.10 -2.43 0.25
N ARG A 22 3.45 -3.46 -0.30
CA ARG A 22 3.96 -4.21 -1.46
C ARG A 22 4.27 -3.28 -2.65
N GLU A 23 3.33 -2.41 -2.99
CA GLU A 23 3.46 -1.49 -4.12
C GLU A 23 4.58 -0.47 -3.88
N ALA A 24 4.72 0.04 -2.66
CA ALA A 24 5.82 0.92 -2.29
C ALA A 24 7.19 0.25 -2.46
N MET A 25 7.31 -1.03 -2.10
CA MET A 25 8.55 -1.80 -2.28
C MET A 25 8.88 -2.00 -3.76
N LEU A 26 7.90 -2.39 -4.58
CA LEU A 26 8.08 -2.50 -6.04
C LEU A 26 8.51 -1.19 -6.67
N TRP A 27 7.89 -0.08 -6.27
CA TRP A 27 8.21 1.22 -6.82
C TRP A 27 9.65 1.64 -6.46
N CYS A 28 10.07 1.42 -5.21
CA CYS A 28 11.45 1.68 -4.78
C CYS A 28 12.46 0.81 -5.54
N GLN A 29 12.13 -0.46 -5.76
CA GLN A 29 12.95 -1.37 -6.56
C GLN A 29 13.06 -0.90 -8.02
N GLY A 30 11.94 -0.48 -8.63
CA GLY A 30 11.91 0.05 -10.00
C GLY A 30 12.71 1.35 -10.16
N LEU A 31 12.84 2.13 -9.08
CA LEU A 31 13.71 3.32 -9.02
C LEU A 31 15.19 2.98 -8.73
N GLY A 32 15.53 1.71 -8.51
CA GLY A 32 16.89 1.29 -8.18
C GLY A 32 17.36 1.73 -6.79
N LEU A 33 16.44 2.05 -5.88
CA LEU A 33 16.79 2.40 -4.51
C LEU A 33 17.30 1.15 -3.80
N THR A 34 18.49 1.24 -3.21
CA THR A 34 19.14 0.12 -2.54
C THR A 34 19.08 0.19 -1.03
N ASP A 35 18.61 1.28 -0.43
CA ASP A 35 18.57 1.49 1.03
C ASP A 35 17.30 2.23 1.40
N VAL A 36 16.30 1.49 1.87
CA VAL A 36 14.94 2.00 2.07
C VAL A 36 14.37 1.47 3.38
N ARG A 37 13.85 2.39 4.19
CA ARG A 37 13.07 2.07 5.37
C ARG A 37 11.60 2.38 5.13
N PHE A 38 10.77 1.35 5.17
CA PHE A 38 9.33 1.47 5.06
C PHE A 38 8.73 1.64 6.46
N GLU A 39 7.95 2.71 6.66
CA GLU A 39 7.31 3.03 7.93
C GLU A 39 5.79 3.03 7.78
N GLY A 40 5.07 2.33 8.67
CA GLY A 40 3.61 2.28 8.64
C GLY A 40 3.00 2.05 10.03
N ASP A 41 1.69 2.33 10.17
CA ASP A 41 0.91 2.11 11.39
C ASP A 41 0.21 0.74 11.44
N ALA A 42 0.54 -0.15 10.50
CA ALA A 42 0.00 -1.49 10.37
C ALA A 42 0.69 -2.51 11.31
N LYS A 43 0.58 -2.33 12.62
CA LYS A 43 1.31 -3.14 13.61
C LYS A 43 1.15 -4.64 13.40
N VAL A 44 -0.07 -5.10 13.11
CA VAL A 44 -0.37 -6.53 12.93
C VAL A 44 0.33 -7.11 11.69
N ILE A 45 0.46 -6.34 10.60
CA ILE A 45 1.21 -6.77 9.41
C ILE A 45 2.70 -6.90 9.75
N ILE A 46 3.23 -5.88 10.40
CA ILE A 46 4.65 -5.80 10.73
C ILE A 46 5.03 -6.90 11.73
N ASP A 47 4.18 -7.16 12.72
CA ASP A 47 4.37 -8.26 13.67
C ASP A 47 4.30 -9.63 12.96
N LYS A 48 3.40 -9.84 11.99
CA LYS A 48 3.34 -11.07 11.20
C LYS A 48 4.57 -11.29 10.33
N LEU A 49 5.03 -10.25 9.62
CA LEU A 49 6.24 -10.28 8.81
C LEU A 49 7.48 -10.58 9.66
N ASN A 50 7.60 -9.95 10.83
CA ASN A 50 8.72 -10.15 11.74
C ASN A 50 8.74 -11.56 12.36
N ARG A 51 7.58 -12.21 12.50
CA ARG A 51 7.45 -13.55 13.10
C ARG A 51 7.50 -14.68 12.06
N GLY A 52 7.45 -14.36 10.76
CA GLY A 52 7.31 -15.36 9.70
C GLY A 52 5.96 -16.09 9.71
N ASP A 53 4.91 -15.48 10.29
CA ASP A 53 3.58 -16.08 10.36
C ASP A 53 2.76 -15.68 9.12
N HIS A 54 2.87 -16.51 8.09
CA HIS A 54 2.28 -16.28 6.76
C HIS A 54 1.02 -17.13 6.50
N GLY A 55 0.30 -17.57 7.56
CA GLY A 55 -0.77 -18.58 7.48
C GLY A 55 -1.79 -18.44 6.33
N ASP A 56 -2.57 -19.49 6.10
CA ASP A 56 -3.35 -19.86 4.89
C ASP A 56 -4.53 -18.93 4.47
N ASN A 57 -4.43 -17.64 4.77
CA ASN A 57 -5.45 -16.62 4.52
C ASN A 57 -5.15 -15.81 3.25
N ARG A 58 -6.10 -14.96 2.84
CA ARG A 58 -6.02 -14.06 1.67
C ARG A 58 -4.77 -13.16 1.62
N MET A 59 -4.04 -13.00 2.72
CA MET A 59 -2.83 -12.18 2.84
C MET A 59 -1.53 -13.01 2.78
N GLY A 60 -1.59 -14.33 2.92
CA GLY A 60 -0.42 -15.22 3.07
C GLY A 60 0.58 -15.06 1.93
N ALA A 61 0.12 -15.16 0.68
CA ALA A 61 0.98 -15.02 -0.50
C ALA A 61 1.70 -13.66 -0.57
N VAL A 62 1.00 -12.56 -0.22
CA VAL A 62 1.59 -11.22 -0.24
C VAL A 62 2.56 -11.02 0.93
N LEU A 63 2.24 -11.58 2.10
CA LEU A 63 3.14 -11.57 3.26
C LEU A 63 4.44 -12.33 2.96
N GLU A 64 4.34 -13.49 2.31
CA GLU A 64 5.48 -14.29 1.89
C GLU A 64 6.34 -13.56 0.85
N GLU A 65 5.72 -12.94 -0.15
CA GLU A 65 6.42 -12.13 -1.15
C GLU A 65 7.22 -10.98 -0.51
N ILE A 66 6.58 -10.22 0.40
CA ILE A 66 7.25 -9.12 1.12
C ILE A 66 8.38 -9.66 2.00
N ALA A 67 8.16 -10.78 2.72
CA ALA A 67 9.20 -11.38 3.55
C ALA A 67 10.42 -11.82 2.73
N ASN A 68 10.18 -12.42 1.56
CA ASN A 68 11.23 -12.79 0.62
C ASN A 68 12.01 -11.57 0.14
N TRP A 69 11.35 -10.45 -0.15
CA TRP A 69 12.04 -9.21 -0.52
C TRP A 69 12.89 -8.66 0.62
N LEU A 70 12.39 -8.65 1.85
CA LEU A 70 13.18 -8.21 3.01
C LEU A 70 14.40 -9.10 3.26
N HIS A 71 14.31 -10.38 2.94
CA HIS A 71 15.44 -11.30 3.05
C HIS A 71 16.48 -11.08 1.94
N VAL A 72 16.04 -10.91 0.68
CA VAL A 72 16.93 -10.75 -0.49
C VAL A 72 17.51 -9.34 -0.60
N LEU A 73 16.81 -8.33 -0.09
CA LEU A 73 17.22 -6.94 -0.10
C LEU A 73 17.61 -6.52 1.33
N PRO A 74 18.84 -6.82 1.80
CA PRO A 74 19.24 -6.67 3.21
C PRO A 74 19.25 -5.22 3.72
N ARG A 75 19.12 -4.25 2.81
CA ARG A 75 19.02 -2.82 3.13
C ARG A 75 17.57 -2.31 3.08
N PHE A 76 16.61 -3.18 2.80
CA PHE A 76 15.20 -2.87 2.96
C PHE A 76 14.80 -3.27 4.37
N SER A 77 14.14 -2.36 5.08
CA SER A 77 13.69 -2.61 6.45
C SER A 77 12.28 -2.07 6.65
N ILE A 78 11.51 -2.72 7.51
CA ILE A 78 10.16 -2.28 7.86
C ILE A 78 10.12 -1.93 9.33
N ARG A 79 9.48 -0.81 9.66
CA ARG A 79 9.31 -0.37 11.04
C ARG A 79 7.87 0.08 11.29
N PHE A 80 7.33 -0.38 12.42
CA PHE A 80 6.08 0.15 12.91
C PHE A 80 6.30 1.55 13.48
N VAL A 81 5.49 2.51 13.04
CA VAL A 81 5.41 3.85 13.60
C VAL A 81 3.98 4.13 14.04
N GLY A 82 3.82 4.75 15.21
CA GLY A 82 2.50 5.12 15.70
C GLY A 82 1.80 6.06 14.71
N ARG A 83 0.47 6.00 14.65
CA ARG A 83 -0.38 6.82 13.77
C ARG A 83 -0.10 8.34 13.85
N HIS A 84 0.41 8.81 14.99
CA HIS A 84 0.82 10.21 15.16
C HIS A 84 2.08 10.59 14.39
N SER A 85 2.97 9.62 14.13
CA SER A 85 4.17 9.79 13.31
C SER A 85 3.86 9.55 11.82
N ASN A 86 2.82 8.77 11.50
CA ASN A 86 2.36 8.52 10.12
C ASN A 86 1.34 9.53 9.58
N LYS A 87 1.27 10.75 10.16
CA LYS A 87 0.26 11.75 9.80
C LYS A 87 0.35 12.18 8.33
N VAL A 88 1.56 12.26 7.76
CA VAL A 88 1.76 12.67 6.37
C VAL A 88 1.15 11.64 5.41
N ALA A 89 1.48 10.34 5.56
CA ALA A 89 0.91 9.30 4.72
C ALA A 89 -0.61 9.22 4.89
N HIS A 90 -1.11 9.36 6.12
CA HIS A 90 -2.55 9.40 6.38
C HIS A 90 -3.24 10.59 5.67
N LEU A 91 -2.64 11.78 5.71
CA LEU A 91 -3.16 12.97 5.02
C LEU A 91 -3.14 12.80 3.50
N VAL A 92 -2.07 12.21 2.95
CA VAL A 92 -1.94 11.92 1.52
C VAL A 92 -3.00 10.92 1.07
N ALA A 93 -3.15 9.79 1.77
CA ALA A 93 -4.18 8.79 1.48
C ALA A 93 -5.59 9.40 1.56
N ARG A 94 -5.87 10.19 2.60
CA ARG A 94 -7.16 10.88 2.76
C ARG A 94 -7.41 11.91 1.66
N LYS A 95 -6.37 12.63 1.22
CA LYS A 95 -6.50 13.59 0.12
C LYS A 95 -6.73 12.87 -1.20
N ALA A 96 -6.00 11.79 -1.48
CA ALA A 96 -6.23 10.96 -2.65
C ALA A 96 -7.69 10.45 -2.70
N LEU A 97 -8.20 9.91 -1.58
CA LEU A 97 -9.61 9.51 -1.45
C LEU A 97 -10.59 10.66 -1.69
N SER A 98 -10.26 11.90 -1.30
CA SER A 98 -11.09 13.06 -1.60
C SER A 98 -11.05 13.50 -3.07
N LEU A 99 -10.03 13.08 -3.83
CA LEU A 99 -9.88 13.35 -5.26
C LEU A 99 -10.57 12.28 -6.12
N TYR A 100 -10.71 11.04 -5.63
CA TYR A 100 -11.39 9.96 -6.36
C TYR A 100 -12.85 10.26 -6.79
N PRO A 101 -13.69 10.96 -6.00
CA PRO A 101 -15.01 11.41 -6.45
C PRO A 101 -14.97 12.32 -7.67
N ALA A 102 -13.88 13.08 -7.86
CA ALA A 102 -13.67 13.96 -9.01
C ALA A 102 -12.96 13.23 -10.17
N MET A 103 -12.08 12.27 -9.87
CA MET A 103 -11.35 11.50 -10.88
C MET A 103 -12.22 10.45 -11.58
N SER A 104 -13.27 9.95 -10.90
CA SER A 104 -14.29 9.09 -11.52
C SER A 104 -15.17 9.82 -12.55
N ARG A 105 -15.03 11.15 -12.72
CA ARG A 105 -15.77 11.94 -13.71
C ARG A 105 -14.95 12.38 -14.93
N SER A 106 -13.67 12.03 -15.04
CA SER A 106 -12.82 12.56 -16.14
C SER A 106 -11.86 11.59 -16.83
N PHE A 107 -11.78 10.31 -16.44
CA PHE A 107 -11.12 9.30 -17.26
C PHE A 107 -12.14 8.50 -18.07
N ASP A 108 -12.78 9.18 -19.02
CA ASP A 108 -13.49 8.51 -20.09
C ASP A 108 -12.46 8.11 -21.17
N PHE A 109 -11.95 6.87 -21.10
CA PHE A 109 -10.98 6.33 -22.06
C PHE A 109 -11.46 6.48 -23.52
N HIS A 110 -12.77 6.63 -23.73
CA HIS A 110 -13.39 6.87 -25.04
C HIS A 110 -13.08 8.27 -25.60
N THR A 111 -12.94 9.30 -24.76
CA THR A 111 -12.59 10.66 -25.21
C THR A 111 -11.12 10.81 -25.56
N TRP A 112 -10.23 10.04 -24.94
CA TRP A 112 -8.79 10.09 -25.23
C TRP A 112 -8.47 9.56 -26.64
N LEU A 113 -9.01 8.40 -27.02
CA LEU A 113 -8.79 7.83 -28.37
C LEU A 113 -9.44 8.65 -29.49
N SER A 114 -10.52 9.37 -29.20
CA SER A 114 -11.25 10.15 -30.21
C SER A 114 -10.60 11.51 -30.55
N SER A 115 -9.54 11.91 -29.83
CA SER A 115 -8.81 13.17 -30.07
C SER A 115 -7.54 13.02 -30.92
N ARG A 116 -7.26 11.80 -31.41
CA ARG A 116 -6.11 11.48 -32.28
C ARG A 116 -6.49 10.64 -33.49
N VAL A 117 -7.59 10.99 -34.14
CA VAL A 117 -7.83 10.69 -35.56
C VAL A 117 -8.20 11.99 -36.25
#